data_AF-A0A920BK70-F1
#
_entry.id   AF-A0A920BK70-F1
#
_cell.length_a   1.000
_cell.length_b   1.000
_cell.length_c   1.000
_cell.angle_alpha   90.00
_cell.angle_beta   90.00
_cell.angle_gamma   90.00
#
_symmetry.space_group_name_H-M   'P 1'
#
loop_
_entity.id
_entity.type
_entity.pdbx_description
1 polymer ?
#
loop_
_entity_poly.entity_id
_entity_poly.type
_entity_poly.pdbx_seq_one_letter_code
_entity_poly.pdbx_strand_id
1 'polypeptide(L)'
;MDFDVTAVPQRETGMEPFEIMTSESQERMLAIVNPENLEKVLLISEKWEIRSSVVGKVTEGGQLRILDGSTDLFLVKYPAISLHEDAPLYERPMAPPVDLATRQEDTPEGHLPESNDVSEDLLSLMQSQEWITSQYDSQLFLNTVAGPGSNAAVLRLKHPVSGEDTGRGLAVTTDGNHRWCAVDLKSEQQ
;
A
#
# COMPACT_ATOMS: atom_id res chain seq x y z
N MET A 1 5.66 -12.62 -22.02
CA MET A 1 6.12 -13.34 -20.82
C MET A 1 5.54 -14.73 -20.82
N ASP A 2 6.39 -15.71 -20.57
CA ASP A 2 5.99 -17.08 -20.27
C ASP A 2 6.09 -17.26 -18.76
N PHE A 3 5.02 -17.73 -18.13
CA PHE A 3 4.92 -17.92 -16.69
C PHE A 3 4.53 -19.37 -16.42
N ASP A 4 5.35 -20.10 -15.69
CA ASP A 4 5.12 -21.50 -15.33
C ASP A 4 4.58 -21.60 -13.91
N VAL A 5 3.33 -22.05 -13.78
CA VAL A 5 2.65 -22.16 -12.49
C VAL A 5 3.25 -23.27 -11.61
N THR A 6 3.87 -24.28 -12.22
CA THR A 6 4.48 -25.41 -11.50
C THR A 6 5.78 -25.00 -10.80
N ALA A 7 6.43 -23.95 -11.30
CA ALA A 7 7.65 -23.39 -10.71
C ALA A 7 7.36 -22.47 -9.52
N VAL A 8 6.08 -22.13 -9.28
CA VAL A 8 5.67 -21.29 -8.15
C VAL A 8 5.75 -22.10 -6.86
N PRO A 9 6.45 -21.61 -5.82
CA PRO A 9 6.49 -22.27 -4.52
C PRO A 9 5.10 -22.30 -3.87
N GLN A 10 4.55 -23.50 -3.65
CA GLN A 10 3.24 -23.69 -3.01
C GLN A 10 3.40 -24.05 -1.52
N ARG A 11 2.47 -23.55 -0.70
CA ARG A 11 2.32 -23.96 0.71
C ARG A 11 1.32 -25.10 0.86
N GLU A 12 0.27 -25.11 0.02
CA GLU A 12 -0.77 -26.13 -0.02
C GLU A 12 -0.53 -27.08 -1.20
N THR A 13 -0.85 -28.36 -1.01
CA THR A 13 -0.69 -29.37 -2.05
C THR A 13 -1.95 -29.46 -2.91
N GLY A 14 -1.78 -29.64 -4.22
CA GLY A 14 -2.90 -29.89 -5.14
C GLY A 14 -3.69 -28.63 -5.52
N MET A 15 -3.06 -27.45 -5.44
CA MET A 15 -3.66 -26.23 -5.96
C MET A 15 -3.79 -26.31 -7.47
N GLU A 16 -4.96 -25.94 -7.98
CA GLU A 16 -5.20 -25.82 -9.41
C GLU A 16 -4.48 -24.60 -9.99
N PRO A 17 -4.10 -24.60 -11.28
CA PRO A 17 -3.37 -23.49 -11.90
C PRO A 17 -4.00 -22.11 -11.71
N PHE A 18 -5.33 -22.00 -11.76
CA PHE A 18 -6.01 -20.71 -11.55
C PHE A 18 -5.90 -20.24 -10.10
N GLU A 19 -5.93 -21.16 -9.12
CA GLU A 19 -5.78 -20.83 -7.70
C GLU A 19 -4.37 -20.31 -7.41
N ILE A 20 -3.35 -20.87 -8.08
CA ILE A 20 -1.97 -20.37 -8.00
C ILE A 20 -1.90 -18.93 -8.54
N MET A 21 -2.54 -18.67 -9.68
CA MET A 21 -2.48 -17.38 -10.37
C MET A 21 -3.28 -16.26 -9.68
N THR A 22 -4.41 -16.59 -9.04
CA THR A 22 -5.26 -15.60 -8.36
C THR A 22 -5.08 -15.59 -6.85
N SER A 23 -4.17 -16.39 -6.30
CA SER A 23 -3.86 -16.39 -4.87
C SER A 23 -3.37 -15.02 -4.42
N GLU A 24 -3.91 -14.53 -3.29
CA GLU A 24 -3.49 -13.30 -2.60
C GLU A 24 -2.63 -13.61 -1.37
N SER A 25 -1.87 -14.71 -1.42
CA SER A 25 -0.90 -15.04 -0.37
C SER A 25 0.05 -13.85 -0.13
N GLN A 26 0.28 -13.54 1.15
CA GLN A 26 1.13 -12.44 1.59
C GLN A 26 2.62 -12.78 1.44
N GLU A 27 3.48 -11.76 1.60
CA GLU A 27 4.95 -11.90 1.62
C GLU A 27 5.55 -12.48 0.32
N ARG A 28 4.91 -12.22 -0.82
CA ARG A 28 5.42 -12.59 -2.14
C ARG A 28 5.90 -11.36 -2.89
N MET A 29 7.00 -11.52 -3.62
CA MET A 29 7.56 -10.49 -4.49
C MET A 29 7.92 -11.11 -5.83
N LEU A 30 7.68 -10.35 -6.90
CA LEU A 30 8.15 -10.69 -8.25
C LEU A 30 9.23 -9.70 -8.66
N ALA A 31 10.36 -10.21 -9.12
CA ALA A 31 11.47 -9.39 -9.61
C ALA A 31 11.81 -9.82 -11.03
N ILE A 32 12.05 -8.84 -11.91
CA ILE A 32 12.60 -9.06 -13.24
C ILE A 32 14.11 -8.88 -13.14
N VAL A 33 14.85 -9.92 -13.50
CA VAL A 33 16.31 -9.95 -13.38
C VAL A 33 16.89 -10.25 -14.75
N ASN A 34 17.89 -9.47 -15.17
CA ASN A 34 18.62 -9.82 -16.37
C ASN A 34 19.36 -11.16 -16.18
N PRO A 35 19.39 -12.04 -17.19
CA PRO A 35 19.96 -13.38 -17.06
C PRO A 35 21.39 -13.42 -16.50
N GLU A 36 22.24 -12.46 -16.85
CA GLU A 36 23.63 -12.38 -16.38
C GLU A 36 23.77 -12.11 -14.87
N ASN A 37 22.72 -11.61 -14.21
CA ASN A 37 22.70 -11.33 -12.78
C ASN A 37 21.91 -12.36 -11.97
N LEU A 38 21.27 -13.33 -12.63
CA LEU A 38 20.39 -14.31 -11.97
C LEU A 38 21.10 -15.07 -10.85
N GLU A 39 22.30 -15.59 -11.13
CA GLU A 39 23.08 -16.35 -10.14
C GLU A 39 23.41 -15.50 -8.90
N LYS A 40 23.83 -14.24 -9.10
CA LYS A 40 24.10 -13.31 -7.99
C LYS A 40 22.86 -13.05 -7.15
N VAL A 41 21.70 -12.87 -7.78
CA VAL A 41 20.44 -12.66 -7.06
C VAL A 41 20.06 -13.90 -6.25
N LEU A 42 20.18 -15.11 -6.82
CA LEU A 42 19.90 -16.35 -6.10
C LEU A 42 20.84 -16.54 -4.89
N LEU A 43 22.13 -16.22 -5.03
CA LEU A 43 23.10 -16.25 -3.92
C LEU A 43 22.74 -15.24 -2.80
N ILE A 44 22.26 -14.04 -3.17
CA ILE A 44 21.78 -13.06 -2.18
C ILE A 44 20.53 -13.59 -1.47
N SER A 45 19.57 -14.14 -2.21
CA SER A 45 18.36 -14.73 -1.63
C SER A 45 18.70 -15.85 -0.67
N GLU A 46 19.60 -16.76 -1.03
CA GLU A 46 20.07 -17.85 -0.18
C GLU A 46 20.75 -17.32 1.10
N LYS A 47 21.63 -16.32 0.99
CA LYS A 47 22.28 -15.68 2.14
C LYS A 47 21.27 -15.15 3.17
N TRP A 48 20.12 -14.66 2.72
CA TRP A 48 19.06 -14.13 3.57
C TRP A 48 17.92 -15.11 3.80
N GLU A 49 18.11 -16.40 3.46
CA GLU A 49 17.13 -17.47 3.63
C GLU A 49 15.78 -17.21 2.94
N ILE A 50 15.79 -16.42 1.86
CA ILE A 50 14.62 -16.10 1.05
C ILE A 50 14.42 -17.20 0.01
N ARG A 51 13.31 -17.94 0.13
CA ARG A 51 12.91 -18.92 -0.89
C ARG A 51 12.61 -18.22 -2.21
N SER A 52 13.37 -18.53 -3.24
CA SER A 52 13.23 -17.93 -4.57
C SER A 52 13.23 -19.00 -5.65
N SER A 53 12.47 -18.78 -6.72
CA SER A 53 12.44 -19.63 -7.91
C SER A 53 12.22 -18.79 -9.15
N VAL A 54 12.76 -19.25 -10.29
CA VAL A 54 12.48 -18.64 -11.59
C VAL A 54 11.14 -19.19 -12.07
N VAL A 55 10.11 -18.34 -12.01
CA VAL A 55 8.73 -18.70 -12.38
C VAL A 55 8.40 -18.38 -13.84
N GLY A 56 9.33 -17.80 -14.60
CA GLY A 56 9.04 -17.42 -15.97
C GLY A 56 10.14 -16.61 -16.64
N LYS A 57 9.89 -16.26 -17.91
CA LYS A 57 10.79 -15.47 -18.75
C LYS A 57 10.01 -14.39 -19.50
N VAL A 58 10.51 -13.17 -19.48
CA VAL A 58 9.99 -12.10 -20.34
C VAL A 58 10.35 -12.41 -21.80
N THR A 59 9.35 -12.38 -22.67
CA THR A 59 9.46 -12.72 -24.09
C THR A 59 9.03 -11.54 -24.95
N GLU A 60 9.55 -11.48 -26.16
CA GLU A 60 9.13 -10.51 -27.17
C GLU A 60 7.67 -10.78 -27.62
N GLY A 61 6.98 -9.76 -28.14
CA GLY A 61 5.65 -9.89 -28.74
C GLY A 61 4.45 -9.67 -27.80
N GLY A 62 4.69 -9.22 -26.56
CA GLY A 62 3.62 -8.69 -25.69
C GLY A 62 2.54 -9.69 -25.27
N GLN A 63 2.78 -10.99 -25.40
CA GLN A 63 1.85 -12.04 -25.00
C GLN A 63 2.16 -12.52 -23.58
N LEU A 64 1.14 -12.77 -22.76
CA LEU A 64 1.24 -13.55 -21.53
C LEU A 64 0.83 -14.99 -21.82
N ARG A 65 1.73 -15.95 -21.59
CA ARG A 65 1.47 -17.39 -21.68
C ARG A 65 1.60 -18.02 -20.31
N ILE A 66 0.55 -18.69 -19.86
CA ILE A 66 0.56 -19.47 -18.62
C ILE A 66 0.82 -20.93 -18.97
N LEU A 67 1.91 -21.47 -18.45
CA LEU A 67 2.42 -22.82 -18.69
C LEU A 67 2.17 -23.72 -17.48
N ASP A 68 2.12 -25.02 -17.72
CA ASP A 68 1.98 -26.07 -16.71
C ASP A 68 3.11 -27.11 -16.89
N GLY A 69 4.32 -26.74 -16.49
CA GLY A 69 5.51 -27.61 -16.51
C GLY A 69 6.10 -27.94 -17.89
N SER A 70 5.48 -27.51 -19.00
CA SER A 70 6.03 -27.65 -20.35
C SER A 70 5.97 -26.34 -21.14
N THR A 71 6.97 -26.10 -21.98
CA THR A 71 7.03 -24.89 -22.85
C THR A 71 6.12 -24.97 -24.07
N ASP A 72 5.68 -26.17 -24.43
CA ASP A 72 4.95 -26.43 -25.68
C ASP A 72 3.42 -26.49 -25.47
N LEU A 73 2.97 -26.69 -24.22
CA LEU A 73 1.57 -26.66 -23.83
C LEU A 73 1.33 -25.50 -22.87
N PHE A 74 0.53 -24.52 -23.31
CA PHE A 74 0.07 -23.41 -22.47
C PHE A 74 -1.40 -23.60 -22.12
N LEU A 75 -1.76 -23.32 -20.87
CA LEU A 75 -3.14 -23.32 -20.39
C LEU A 75 -3.91 -22.11 -20.93
N VAL A 76 -3.24 -20.96 -20.97
CA VAL A 76 -3.82 -19.69 -21.41
C VAL A 76 -2.78 -18.90 -22.20
N LYS A 77 -3.23 -18.26 -23.28
CA LYS A 77 -2.46 -17.26 -24.03
C LYS A 77 -3.34 -16.04 -24.24
N TYR A 78 -2.87 -14.89 -23.75
CA TYR A 78 -3.59 -13.62 -23.86
C TYR A 78 -2.61 -12.49 -24.18
N PRO A 79 -3.01 -11.45 -24.94
CA PRO A 79 -2.22 -10.23 -25.01
C PRO A 79 -2.06 -9.65 -23.61
N ALA A 80 -0.85 -9.22 -23.23
CA ALA A 80 -0.65 -8.64 -21.90
C ALA A 80 -1.35 -7.28 -21.76
N ILE A 81 -1.42 -6.51 -22.85
CA ILE A 81 -2.02 -5.17 -22.91
C ILE A 81 -3.51 -5.17 -22.57
N SER A 82 -4.24 -6.22 -22.96
CA SER A 82 -5.67 -6.32 -22.72
C SER A 82 -6.02 -6.57 -21.25
N LEU A 83 -5.03 -6.90 -20.39
CA LEU A 83 -5.26 -6.98 -18.94
C LEU A 83 -5.39 -5.60 -18.28
N HIS A 84 -4.94 -4.53 -18.93
CA HIS A 84 -5.04 -3.17 -18.38
C HIS A 84 -5.82 -2.18 -19.26
N GLU A 85 -5.71 -2.25 -20.59
CA GLU A 85 -6.36 -1.25 -21.48
C GLU A 85 -7.83 -1.55 -21.77
N ASP A 86 -8.20 -2.84 -21.80
CA ASP A 86 -9.57 -3.24 -22.14
C ASP A 86 -10.50 -3.29 -20.92
N ALA A 87 -10.02 -2.83 -19.75
CA ALA A 87 -10.86 -2.72 -18.57
C ALA A 87 -11.95 -1.66 -18.81
N PRO A 88 -13.24 -2.00 -18.65
CA PRO A 88 -14.32 -1.06 -18.93
C PRO A 88 -14.24 0.14 -17.97
N LEU A 89 -14.09 1.33 -18.55
CA LEU A 89 -14.19 2.58 -17.81
C LEU A 89 -15.67 2.94 -17.64
N TYR A 90 -16.14 2.97 -16.40
CA TYR A 90 -17.52 3.32 -16.09
C TYR A 90 -17.63 4.84 -15.86
N GLU A 91 -18.40 5.51 -16.71
CA GLU A 91 -18.94 6.82 -16.39
C GLU A 91 -20.19 6.65 -15.50
N ARG A 92 -19.95 6.58 -14.18
CA ARG A 92 -21.05 6.46 -13.21
C ARG A 92 -21.77 7.81 -13.11
N PRO A 93 -23.12 7.86 -13.20
CA PRO A 93 -23.87 9.07 -12.92
C PRO A 93 -23.52 9.58 -11.51
N MET A 94 -22.99 10.79 -11.43
CA MET A 94 -22.65 11.44 -10.16
C MET A 94 -23.71 12.50 -9.86
N ALA A 95 -24.24 12.46 -8.65
CA ALA A 95 -25.12 13.50 -8.12
C ALA A 95 -24.70 13.81 -6.67
N PRO A 96 -24.87 15.06 -6.20
CA PRO A 96 -24.67 15.39 -4.80
C PRO A 96 -25.57 14.51 -3.89
N PRO A 97 -25.13 14.21 -2.66
CA PRO A 97 -25.98 13.60 -1.65
C PRO A 97 -27.24 14.46 -1.43
N VAL A 98 -28.40 13.80 -1.29
CA VAL A 98 -29.70 14.47 -1.15
C VAL A 98 -29.76 15.38 0.09
N ASP A 99 -29.03 15.02 1.14
CA ASP A 99 -28.98 15.73 2.41
C ASP A 99 -27.85 16.76 2.52
N LEU A 100 -27.08 16.98 1.45
CA LEU A 100 -25.94 17.90 1.47
C LEU A 100 -26.36 19.33 1.88
N ALA A 101 -27.44 19.84 1.30
CA ALA A 101 -27.94 21.18 1.64
C ALA A 101 -28.32 21.28 3.12
N THR A 102 -29.01 20.27 3.65
CA THR A 102 -29.38 20.21 5.07
C THR A 102 -28.16 20.19 5.98
N ARG A 103 -27.10 19.43 5.63
CA ARG A 103 -25.84 19.41 6.40
C ARG A 103 -25.10 20.76 6.36
N GLN A 104 -25.21 21.51 5.27
CA GLN A 104 -24.57 22.82 5.10
C GLN A 104 -25.33 23.95 5.81
N GLU A 105 -26.66 23.83 5.89
CA GLU A 105 -27.53 24.76 6.62
C GLU A 105 -27.58 24.47 8.13
N ASP A 106 -27.09 23.31 8.57
CA ASP A 106 -27.03 22.93 9.98
C ASP A 106 -26.06 23.84 10.74
N THR A 107 -26.64 24.71 11.57
CA THR A 107 -25.88 25.67 12.38
C THR A 107 -25.93 25.26 13.86
N PRO A 108 -24.90 25.60 14.65
CA PRO A 108 -24.87 25.30 16.08
C PRO A 108 -26.03 25.92 16.89
N GLU A 109 -26.73 26.90 16.32
CA GLU A 109 -27.78 27.68 16.97
C GLU A 109 -28.97 26.79 17.38
N GLY A 110 -29.30 26.77 18.67
CA GLY A 110 -30.47 26.06 19.20
C GLY A 110 -30.32 24.55 19.40
N HIS A 111 -29.16 23.96 19.07
CA HIS A 111 -28.92 22.52 19.16
C HIS A 111 -27.98 22.09 20.30
N LEU A 112 -27.21 23.02 20.86
CA LEU A 112 -26.22 22.71 21.89
C LEU A 112 -26.66 23.23 23.28
N PRO A 113 -26.51 22.44 24.35
CA PRO A 113 -26.65 22.95 25.70
C PRO A 113 -25.59 24.04 25.95
N GLU A 114 -25.92 25.04 26.77
CA GLU A 114 -24.92 26.00 27.23
C GLU A 114 -23.81 25.26 27.96
N SER A 115 -22.57 25.46 27.52
CA SER A 115 -21.39 24.90 28.17
C SER A 115 -21.11 25.67 29.46
N ASN A 116 -20.91 24.94 30.55
CA ASN A 116 -20.43 25.51 31.80
C ASN A 116 -18.91 25.71 31.79
N ASP A 117 -18.17 24.92 31.00
CA ASP A 117 -16.73 25.03 30.79
C ASP A 117 -16.35 24.53 29.39
N VAL A 118 -16.14 25.47 28.47
CA VAL A 118 -15.76 25.19 27.08
C VAL A 118 -14.42 24.44 26.99
N SER A 119 -13.53 24.62 27.98
CA SER A 119 -12.22 23.98 28.00
C SER A 119 -12.34 22.48 28.29
N GLU A 120 -13.19 22.12 29.26
CA GLU A 120 -13.48 20.72 29.61
C GLU A 120 -14.17 20.01 28.43
N ASP A 121 -15.15 20.66 27.81
CA ASP A 121 -15.85 20.13 26.64
C ASP A 121 -14.88 19.87 25.49
N LEU A 122 -13.98 20.82 25.18
CA LEU A 122 -12.98 20.64 24.14
C LEU A 122 -12.01 19.48 24.48
N LEU A 123 -11.54 19.38 25.72
CA LEU A 123 -10.68 18.29 26.15
C LEU A 123 -11.39 16.94 26.06
N SER A 124 -12.70 16.87 26.31
CA SER A 124 -13.49 15.65 26.17
C SER A 124 -13.58 15.15 24.72
N LEU A 125 -13.48 16.06 23.74
CA LEU A 125 -13.45 15.74 22.31
C LEU A 125 -12.06 15.29 21.86
N MET A 126 -11.01 15.62 22.61
CA MET A 126 -9.65 15.19 22.33
C MET A 126 -9.40 13.81 22.94
N GLN A 127 -8.76 12.93 22.18
CA GLN A 127 -8.31 11.62 22.68
C GLN A 127 -6.82 11.46 22.46
N SER A 128 -6.12 10.95 23.46
CA SER A 128 -4.71 10.60 23.31
C SER A 128 -4.56 9.39 22.39
N GLN A 129 -3.68 9.51 21.40
CA GLN A 129 -3.30 8.41 20.52
C GLN A 129 -2.17 7.54 21.12
N GLU A 130 -1.73 7.83 22.34
CA GLU A 130 -0.59 7.16 22.99
C GLU A 130 -0.78 5.64 23.08
N TRP A 131 -2.00 5.17 23.30
CA TRP A 131 -2.32 3.73 23.33
C TRP A 131 -2.01 3.04 22.00
N ILE A 132 -2.12 3.75 20.87
CA ILE A 132 -1.76 3.22 19.54
C ILE A 132 -0.25 3.23 19.41
N THR A 133 0.37 4.38 19.65
CA THR A 133 1.77 4.60 19.33
C THR A 133 2.73 3.86 20.26
N SER A 134 2.30 3.55 21.49
CA SER A 134 3.07 2.77 22.47
C SER A 134 3.22 1.28 22.08
N GLN A 135 2.41 0.78 21.15
CA GLN A 135 2.51 -0.60 20.67
C GLN A 135 3.62 -0.79 19.62
N TYR A 136 4.20 0.30 19.10
CA TYR A 136 5.20 0.28 18.04
C TYR A 136 6.53 0.86 18.50
N ASP A 137 7.64 0.27 18.03
CA ASP A 137 8.97 0.85 18.22
C ASP A 137 9.20 2.00 17.23
N SER A 138 9.14 3.22 17.75
CA SER A 138 9.39 4.45 16.97
C SER A 138 10.87 4.85 16.89
N GLN A 139 11.79 4.06 17.46
CA GLN A 139 13.22 4.38 17.57
C GLN A 139 14.12 3.38 16.84
N LEU A 140 13.53 2.44 16.07
CA LEU A 140 14.29 1.46 15.30
C LEU A 140 15.34 2.15 14.40
N PHE A 141 16.58 1.66 14.45
CA PHE A 141 17.76 2.24 13.79
C PHE A 141 18.22 3.64 14.26
N LEU A 142 17.64 4.18 15.35
CA LEU A 142 18.02 5.46 15.97
C LEU A 142 18.12 6.61 14.96
N ASN A 143 17.16 6.65 14.03
CA ASN A 143 17.04 7.71 13.02
C ASN A 143 15.93 8.70 13.34
N THR A 144 15.05 8.40 14.30
CA THR A 144 13.94 9.26 14.66
C THR A 144 14.42 10.47 15.45
N VAL A 145 14.14 11.67 14.92
CA VAL A 145 14.41 12.96 15.56
C VAL A 145 13.18 13.46 16.30
N ALA A 146 12.01 13.33 15.69
CA ALA A 146 10.72 13.61 16.31
C ALA A 146 9.77 12.43 16.05
N GLY A 147 9.23 11.86 17.12
CA GLY A 147 8.38 10.67 17.08
C GLY A 147 6.92 10.97 17.45
N PRO A 148 6.16 9.93 17.87
CA PRO A 148 4.79 10.07 18.34
C PRO A 148 4.61 11.20 19.36
N GLY A 149 3.52 11.97 19.23
CA GLY A 149 3.24 13.16 20.05
C GLY A 149 3.75 14.48 19.45
N SER A 150 4.51 14.42 18.34
CA SER A 150 4.86 15.61 17.54
C SER A 150 3.86 15.81 16.39
N ASN A 151 3.82 17.02 15.80
CA ASN A 151 2.95 17.33 14.65
C ASN A 151 3.38 16.64 13.33
N ALA A 152 4.57 16.04 13.31
CA ALA A 152 5.09 15.26 12.20
C ALA A 152 6.12 14.25 12.72
N ALA A 153 6.25 13.12 12.05
CA ALA A 153 7.39 12.22 12.23
C ALA A 153 8.58 12.80 11.46
N VAL A 154 9.72 12.98 12.14
CA VAL A 154 10.94 13.49 11.51
C VAL A 154 12.03 12.45 11.63
N LEU A 155 12.51 11.97 10.48
CA LEU A 155 13.53 10.95 10.36
C LEU A 155 14.82 11.57 9.81
N ARG A 156 15.95 11.24 10.42
CA ARG A 156 17.28 11.55 9.89
C ARG A 156 17.61 10.62 8.74
N LEU A 157 18.13 11.19 7.65
CA LEU A 157 18.64 10.42 6.52
C LEU A 157 20.13 10.20 6.72
N LYS A 158 20.53 9.04 7.23
CA LYS A 158 21.95 8.64 7.27
C LYS A 158 22.37 8.07 5.92
N HIS A 159 23.66 8.13 5.62
CA HIS A 159 24.20 7.52 4.41
C HIS A 159 23.96 6.00 4.46
N PRO A 160 23.39 5.38 3.41
CA PRO A 160 22.85 4.02 3.47
C PRO A 160 23.90 2.93 3.67
N VAL A 161 25.18 3.24 3.39
CA VAL A 161 26.30 2.28 3.51
C VAL A 161 27.20 2.59 4.70
N SER A 162 27.55 3.87 4.90
CA SER A 162 28.50 4.27 5.96
C SER A 162 27.81 4.60 7.28
N GLY A 163 26.49 4.85 7.27
CA GLY A 163 25.75 5.29 8.45
C GLY A 163 26.07 6.72 8.91
N GLU A 164 26.90 7.45 8.14
CA GLU A 164 27.27 8.82 8.47
C GLU A 164 26.06 9.76 8.37
N ASP A 165 26.08 10.80 9.21
CA ASP A 165 25.06 11.83 9.18
C ASP A 165 25.21 12.67 7.90
N THR A 166 24.13 12.76 7.12
CA THR A 166 24.12 13.58 5.91
C THR A 166 23.69 15.04 6.19
N GLY A 167 23.24 15.33 7.42
CA GLY A 167 22.60 16.59 7.78
C GLY A 167 21.21 16.77 7.15
N ARG A 168 20.64 15.74 6.51
CA ARG A 168 19.32 15.76 5.87
C ARG A 168 18.30 14.99 6.70
N GLY A 169 17.03 15.34 6.53
CA GLY A 169 15.91 14.66 7.17
C GLY A 169 14.70 14.56 6.25
N LEU A 170 13.79 13.66 6.59
CA LEU A 170 12.48 13.48 5.99
C LEU A 170 11.43 13.74 7.07
N ALA A 171 10.52 14.67 6.80
CA ALA A 171 9.35 14.91 7.63
C ALA A 171 8.12 14.30 6.93
N VAL A 172 7.31 13.57 7.69
CA VAL A 172 6.05 12.97 7.21
C VAL A 172 4.94 13.32 8.18
N THR A 173 3.82 13.80 7.65
CA THR A 173 2.58 14.00 8.39
C THR A 173 1.41 13.57 7.52
N THR A 174 0.29 13.26 8.16
CA THR A 174 -0.97 12.93 7.49
C THR A 174 -2.09 13.55 8.31
N ASP A 175 -3.06 14.13 7.61
CA ASP A 175 -4.26 14.71 8.22
C ASP A 175 -5.46 14.32 7.34
N GLY A 176 -6.65 14.36 7.92
CA GLY A 176 -7.91 14.04 7.23
C GLY A 176 -9.09 14.38 8.11
N ASN A 177 -9.89 15.35 7.67
CA ASN A 177 -11.05 15.83 8.42
C ASN A 177 -12.36 15.39 7.77
N HIS A 178 -12.78 14.16 8.10
CA HIS A 178 -14.03 13.58 7.58
C HIS A 178 -15.28 14.44 7.81
N ARG A 179 -15.31 15.31 8.84
CA ARG A 179 -16.45 16.22 9.08
C ARG A 179 -16.49 17.33 8.06
N TRP A 180 -15.33 17.86 7.65
CA TRP A 180 -15.24 18.83 6.57
C TRP A 180 -15.65 18.18 5.25
N CYS A 181 -15.16 16.97 4.95
CA CYS A 181 -15.57 16.22 3.76
C CYS A 181 -17.09 15.98 3.69
N ALA A 182 -17.73 15.77 4.85
CA ALA A 182 -19.16 15.50 4.94
C ALA A 182 -20.06 16.71 4.60
N VAL A 183 -19.55 17.93 4.82
CA VAL A 183 -20.27 19.19 4.61
C VAL A 183 -19.83 19.88 3.32
N ASP A 184 -18.53 19.82 3.00
CA ASP A 184 -17.96 20.31 1.74
C ASP A 184 -16.74 19.49 1.32
N LEU A 185 -16.94 18.62 0.33
CA LEU A 185 -15.90 17.78 -0.26
C LEU A 185 -14.73 18.58 -0.88
N LYS A 186 -14.93 19.84 -1.28
CA LYS A 186 -13.88 20.65 -1.91
C LYS A 186 -12.97 21.34 -0.90
N SER A 187 -13.43 21.48 0.34
CA SER A 187 -12.69 22.16 1.40
C SER A 187 -11.42 21.42 1.85
N GLU A 188 -11.32 20.11 1.61
CA GLU A 188 -10.16 19.28 1.97
C GLU A 188 -9.01 19.34 0.95
N GLN A 189 -9.21 19.95 -0.23
CA GLN A 189 -8.19 20.01 -1.29
C GLN A 189 -7.26 21.25 -1.23
N GLN A 190 -7.42 22.13 -0.23
CA GLN A 190 -6.57 23.31 0.00
C GLN A 190 -5.67 23.11 1.21
#